data_AF-A0A2X0SVX4-F1
#
_entry.id   AF-A0A2X0SVX4-F1
#
_cell.length_a   1.000
_cell.length_b   1.000
_cell.length_c   1.000
_cell.angle_alpha   90.00
_cell.angle_beta   90.00
_cell.angle_gamma   90.00
#
_symmetry.space_group_name_H-M   'P 1'
#
loop_
_entity.id
_entity.type
_entity.pdbx_description
1 polymer ?
#
loop_
_entity_poly.entity_id
_entity_poly.type
_entity_poly.pdbx_seq_one_letter_code
_entity_poly.pdbx_strand_id
1 'polypeptide(L)'
;MQKYKFTEEQMKDRNKSIDTPFNKFDIRILKYIAKFDEVKLDDIKKIFSKIEGVEYHISKLSKNLLISSGTIKNEHTGASRPNNIYSITSLGKARLQEYKSINREKRWVYFFKSVFIPIIVAITTTVITTMLLG
;
A
#
# COMPACT_ATOMS: atom_id res chain seq x y z
N MET A 1 2.57 39.69 -14.41
CA MET A 1 3.57 38.80 -13.78
C MET A 1 2.83 37.69 -13.01
N GLN A 2 2.26 36.71 -13.71
CA GLN A 2 1.47 35.62 -13.14
C GLN A 2 2.26 34.31 -13.30
N LYS A 3 3.11 33.98 -12.32
CA LYS A 3 3.95 32.77 -12.42
C LYS A 3 4.08 31.99 -11.10
N TYR A 4 3.11 32.05 -10.18
CA TYR A 4 3.22 31.26 -8.93
C TYR A 4 1.88 30.75 -8.37
N LYS A 5 0.92 30.36 -9.23
CA LYS A 5 -0.26 29.59 -8.79
C LYS A 5 -0.21 28.10 -9.16
N PHE A 6 0.81 27.66 -9.90
CA PHE A 6 0.90 26.27 -10.41
C PHE A 6 1.45 25.26 -9.38
N THR A 7 1.86 25.70 -8.20
CA THR A 7 2.57 24.84 -7.24
C THR A 7 1.71 24.30 -6.10
N GLU A 8 0.66 25.00 -5.66
CA GLU A 8 -0.10 24.55 -4.47
C GLU A 8 -1.14 23.47 -4.78
N GLU A 9 -1.87 23.58 -5.89
CA GLU A 9 -2.79 22.51 -6.34
C GLU A 9 -2.05 21.21 -6.65
N GLN A 10 -0.88 21.31 -7.28
CA GLN A 10 0.01 20.18 -7.58
C GLN A 10 0.70 19.62 -6.33
N MET A 11 0.69 20.30 -5.19
CA MET A 11 1.19 19.80 -3.91
C MET A 11 0.11 19.10 -3.09
N LYS A 12 -1.17 19.50 -3.25
CA LYS A 12 -2.31 18.79 -2.65
C LYS A 12 -2.45 17.37 -3.20
N ASP A 13 -2.19 17.17 -4.49
CA ASP A 13 -2.13 15.84 -5.12
C ASP A 13 -0.86 15.04 -4.77
N ARG A 14 0.26 15.70 -4.44
CA ARG A 14 1.50 15.03 -4.01
C ARG A 14 1.40 14.40 -2.62
N ASN A 15 0.54 14.94 -1.77
CA ASN A 15 0.23 14.42 -0.44
C ASN A 15 -1.10 13.65 -0.38
N LYS A 16 -1.68 13.29 -1.54
CA LYS A 16 -2.52 12.10 -1.61
C LYS A 16 -1.61 10.88 -1.47
N SER A 17 -0.99 10.74 -0.29
CA SER A 17 -0.67 9.43 0.25
C SER A 17 -1.98 8.69 0.12
N ILE A 18 -2.00 7.78 -0.84
CA ILE A 18 -3.11 6.96 -1.28
C ILE A 18 -4.13 6.91 -0.16
N ASP A 19 -5.34 7.42 -0.40
CA ASP A 19 -6.44 7.46 0.56
C ASP A 19 -6.93 6.01 0.79
N THR A 20 -5.99 5.14 1.13
CA THR A 20 -6.20 3.78 1.56
C THR A 20 -6.56 3.93 3.02
N PRO A 21 -7.71 3.40 3.48
CA PRO A 21 -8.05 3.40 4.89
C PRO A 21 -7.07 2.55 5.73
N PHE A 22 -6.01 1.99 5.13
CA PHE A 22 -5.02 1.10 5.72
C PHE A 22 -3.62 1.72 5.69
N ASN A 23 -2.91 1.66 6.81
CA ASN A 23 -1.56 2.19 6.91
C ASN A 23 -0.52 1.15 6.42
N LYS A 24 0.76 1.50 6.47
CA LYS A 24 1.86 0.61 6.08
C LYS A 24 1.93 -0.67 6.93
N PHE A 25 1.51 -0.63 8.19
CA PHE A 25 1.51 -1.78 9.09
C PHE A 25 0.40 -2.77 8.76
N ASP A 26 -0.81 -2.28 8.46
CA ASP A 26 -1.95 -3.06 7.99
C ASP A 26 -1.55 -3.91 6.76
N ILE A 27 -0.85 -3.27 5.80
CA ILE A 27 -0.35 -3.95 4.59
C ILE A 27 0.73 -4.99 4.92
N ARG A 28 1.59 -4.73 5.93
CA ARG A 28 2.61 -5.71 6.37
C ARG A 28 1.98 -6.92 7.03
N ILE A 29 0.97 -6.73 7.87
CA ILE A 29 0.21 -7.82 8.50
C ILE A 29 -0.51 -8.62 7.43
N LEU A 30 -1.20 -7.95 6.50
CA LEU A 30 -1.89 -8.62 5.39
C LEU A 30 -0.92 -9.42 4.51
N LYS A 31 0.28 -8.87 4.22
CA LYS A 31 1.33 -9.58 3.48
C LYS A 31 1.90 -10.77 4.26
N TYR A 32 1.97 -10.67 5.59
CA TYR A 32 2.41 -11.76 6.45
C TYR A 32 1.40 -12.90 6.40
N ILE A 33 0.12 -12.61 6.66
CA ILE A 33 -0.97 -13.60 6.59
C ILE A 33 -1.03 -14.20 5.19
N ALA A 34 -0.87 -13.42 4.12
CA ALA A 34 -0.89 -13.94 2.75
C ALA A 34 0.19 -14.98 2.40
N LYS A 35 1.26 -15.09 3.21
CA LYS A 35 2.32 -16.09 2.99
C LYS A 35 1.96 -17.47 3.54
N PHE A 36 0.97 -17.53 4.42
CA PHE A 36 0.53 -18.74 5.08
C PHE A 36 -0.95 -18.95 4.79
N ASP A 37 -1.43 -20.18 4.80
CA ASP A 37 -2.86 -20.42 4.59
C ASP A 37 -3.68 -19.95 5.81
N GLU A 38 -3.17 -20.24 7.01
CA GLU A 38 -3.78 -19.88 8.29
C GLU A 38 -2.72 -19.43 9.31
N VAL A 39 -3.04 -18.41 10.11
CA VAL A 39 -2.11 -17.81 11.08
C VAL A 39 -2.81 -17.52 12.40
N LYS A 40 -2.21 -17.91 13.53
CA LYS A 40 -2.73 -17.59 14.86
C LYS A 40 -2.44 -16.15 15.26
N LEU A 41 -3.35 -15.54 16.02
CA LEU A 41 -3.20 -14.20 16.59
C LEU A 41 -1.87 -14.05 17.34
N ASP A 42 -1.50 -15.07 18.12
CA ASP A 42 -0.29 -15.06 18.94
C ASP A 42 0.98 -15.04 18.09
N ASP A 43 0.99 -15.71 16.93
CA ASP A 43 2.11 -15.67 15.99
C ASP A 43 2.26 -14.28 15.37
N ILE A 44 1.14 -13.65 15.02
CA ILE A 44 1.14 -12.27 14.51
C ILE A 44 1.66 -11.32 15.60
N LYS A 45 1.18 -11.43 16.84
CA LYS A 45 1.65 -10.62 17.97
C LYS A 45 3.14 -10.81 18.24
N LYS A 46 3.65 -12.03 18.16
CA LYS A 46 5.07 -12.33 18.38
C LYS A 46 5.95 -11.62 17.35
N ILE A 47 5.57 -11.68 16.08
CA ILE A 47 6.34 -11.09 14.96
C ILE A 47 6.21 -9.57 14.93
N PHE A 48 5.03 -9.06 15.26
CA PHE A 48 4.73 -7.63 15.26
C PHE A 48 4.73 -7.04 16.69
N SER A 49 5.48 -7.64 17.62
CA SER A 49 5.53 -7.26 19.04
C SER A 49 5.98 -5.82 19.30
N LYS A 50 6.69 -5.21 18.34
CA LYS A 50 7.10 -3.79 18.38
C LYS A 50 6.01 -2.80 17.94
N ILE A 51 4.89 -3.30 17.43
CA ILE A 51 3.78 -2.47 16.96
C ILE A 51 2.75 -2.41 18.08
N GLU A 52 2.44 -1.21 18.55
CA GLU A 52 1.36 -0.99 19.48
C GLU A 52 0.01 -1.21 18.77
N GLY A 53 -0.92 -1.92 19.40
CA GLY A 53 -2.26 -2.12 18.84
C GLY A 53 -2.34 -3.11 17.67
N VAL A 54 -1.53 -4.18 17.64
CA VAL A 54 -1.65 -5.25 16.62
C VAL A 54 -3.08 -5.80 16.52
N GLU A 55 -3.76 -5.98 17.65
CA GLU A 55 -5.16 -6.43 17.68
C GLU A 55 -6.11 -5.44 16.99
N TYR A 56 -5.89 -4.14 17.16
CA TYR A 56 -6.66 -3.11 16.48
C TYR A 56 -6.51 -3.22 14.96
N HIS A 57 -5.28 -3.41 14.48
CA HIS A 57 -5.00 -3.60 13.05
C HIS A 57 -5.67 -4.87 12.50
N ILE A 58 -5.59 -5.98 13.24
CA ILE A 58 -6.22 -7.25 12.84
C ILE A 58 -7.74 -7.11 12.82
N SER A 59 -8.33 -6.53 13.87
CA SER A 59 -9.77 -6.26 13.95
C SER A 59 -10.24 -5.38 12.78
N LYS A 60 -9.47 -4.34 12.46
CA LYS A 60 -9.72 -3.45 11.32
C LYS A 60 -9.65 -4.20 9.99
N LEU A 61 -8.64 -5.03 9.76
CA LEU A 61 -8.51 -5.85 8.54
C LEU A 61 -9.67 -6.85 8.41
N SER A 62 -10.10 -7.45 9.53
CA SER A 62 -11.22 -8.39 9.57
C SER A 62 -12.55 -7.70 9.29
N LYS A 63 -12.79 -6.52 9.90
CA LYS A 63 -13.99 -5.71 9.65
C LYS A 63 -14.14 -5.32 8.17
N ASN A 64 -13.03 -5.12 7.48
CA ASN A 64 -13.01 -4.81 6.05
C ASN A 64 -12.96 -6.07 5.14
N LEU A 65 -13.21 -7.26 5.70
CA LEU A 65 -13.25 -8.53 4.98
C LEU A 65 -11.96 -8.87 4.22
N LEU A 66 -10.82 -8.28 4.62
CA LEU A 66 -9.51 -8.57 4.02
C LEU A 66 -8.87 -9.84 4.60
N ILE A 67 -9.25 -10.17 5.83
CA ILE A 67 -8.90 -11.41 6.50
C ILE A 67 -10.18 -12.03 7.07
N SER A 68 -10.25 -13.35 7.06
CA SER A 68 -11.32 -14.13 7.68
C SER A 68 -10.82 -14.68 9.00
N SER A 69 -11.68 -14.67 10.01
CA SER A 69 -11.47 -15.38 11.27
C SER A 69 -12.47 -16.52 11.31
N GLY A 70 -11.99 -17.73 11.57
CA GLY A 70 -12.89 -18.87 11.79
C GLY A 70 -13.78 -18.61 13.01
N THR A 71 -14.86 -19.37 13.17
CA THR A 71 -15.61 -19.37 14.42
C THR A 71 -15.67 -20.78 15.00
N ILE A 72 -15.49 -20.90 16.31
CA ILE A 72 -15.63 -22.15 17.05
C ILE A 72 -16.99 -22.11 17.72
N LYS A 73 -17.88 -23.05 17.37
CA LYS A 73 -19.13 -23.25 18.07
C LYS A 73 -18.86 -24.06 19.33
N ASN A 74 -19.28 -23.54 20.49
CA ASN A 74 -19.32 -24.34 21.70
C ASN A 74 -20.53 -25.27 21.65
N GLU A 75 -20.30 -26.58 21.58
CA GLU A 75 -21.38 -27.59 21.52
C GLU A 75 -22.30 -27.54 22.75
N HIS A 76 -21.77 -27.13 23.90
CA HIS A 76 -22.52 -27.12 25.16
C HIS A 76 -23.38 -25.87 25.37
N THR A 77 -23.03 -24.73 24.76
CA THR A 77 -23.73 -23.46 24.98
C THR A 77 -24.33 -22.89 23.69
N GLY A 78 -24.08 -23.52 22.55
CA GLY A 78 -24.42 -22.97 21.23
C GLY A 78 -23.68 -21.68 20.86
N ALA A 79 -22.87 -21.13 21.78
CA ALA A 79 -22.20 -19.85 21.62
C ALA A 79 -21.03 -19.97 20.64
N SER A 80 -21.05 -19.15 19.60
CA SER A 80 -19.97 -19.03 18.63
C SER A 80 -18.92 -18.05 19.13
N ARG A 81 -17.66 -18.48 19.23
CA ARG A 81 -16.52 -17.62 19.59
C ARG A 81 -15.59 -17.45 18.38
N PRO A 82 -14.98 -16.28 18.19
CA PRO A 82 -13.97 -16.11 17.16
C PRO A 82 -12.82 -17.09 17.42
N ASN A 83 -12.43 -17.82 16.38
CA ASN A 83 -11.21 -18.58 16.37
C ASN A 83 -10.08 -17.59 16.13
N ASN A 84 -9.08 -17.55 17.01
CA ASN A 84 -7.90 -16.69 16.88
C ASN A 84 -6.99 -17.09 15.71
N ILE A 85 -7.54 -17.75 14.69
CA ILE A 85 -6.89 -18.17 13.45
C ILE A 85 -7.43 -17.31 12.32
N TYR A 86 -6.52 -16.69 11.59
CA TYR A 86 -6.82 -15.77 10.50
C TYR A 86 -6.27 -16.29 9.17
N SER A 87 -7.08 -16.18 8.13
CA SER A 87 -6.70 -16.49 6.75
C SER A 87 -6.97 -15.31 5.84
N ILE A 88 -6.24 -15.20 4.72
CA ILE A 88 -6.44 -14.12 3.77
C ILE A 88 -7.63 -14.42 2.85
N THR A 89 -8.49 -13.42 2.63
CA THR A 89 -9.62 -13.54 1.70
C THR A 89 -9.22 -13.20 0.26
N SER A 90 -10.10 -13.46 -0.71
CA SER A 90 -9.93 -12.98 -2.09
C SER A 90 -9.79 -11.46 -2.17
N LEU A 91 -10.57 -10.72 -1.37
CA LEU A 91 -10.48 -9.26 -1.25
C LEU A 91 -9.13 -8.81 -0.68
N GLY A 92 -8.62 -9.50 0.34
CA GLY A 92 -7.29 -9.26 0.89
C GLY A 92 -6.18 -9.46 -0.16
N LYS A 93 -6.27 -10.51 -0.96
CA LYS A 93 -5.32 -10.79 -2.07
C LYS A 93 -5.39 -9.70 -3.14
N ALA A 94 -6.59 -9.32 -3.58
CA ALA A 94 -6.79 -8.24 -4.54
C ALA A 94 -6.19 -6.92 -4.03
N ARG A 95 -6.39 -6.62 -2.73
CA ARG A 95 -5.84 -5.42 -2.11
C ARG A 95 -4.31 -5.41 -2.08
N LEU A 96 -3.67 -6.54 -1.82
CA LEU A 96 -2.21 -6.67 -1.91
C LEU A 96 -1.68 -6.49 -3.33
N GLN A 97 -2.44 -6.93 -4.33
CA GLN A 97 -2.07 -6.76 -5.74
C GLN A 97 -2.14 -5.28 -6.14
N GLU A 98 -3.21 -4.60 -5.78
CA GLU A 98 -3.40 -3.16 -6.02
C GLU A 98 -2.30 -2.33 -5.34
N TYR A 99 -1.95 -2.66 -4.10
CA TYR A 99 -0.83 -2.01 -3.41
C TYR A 99 0.50 -2.17 -4.16
N LYS A 100 0.73 -3.35 -4.76
CA LYS A 100 1.95 -3.62 -5.54
C LYS A 100 1.96 -2.88 -6.88
N SER A 101 0.83 -2.79 -7.59
CA SER A 101 0.74 -2.11 -8.89
C SER A 101 0.98 -0.61 -8.73
N ILE A 102 0.31 0.03 -7.77
CA ILE A 102 0.46 1.47 -7.49
C ILE A 102 1.91 1.82 -7.16
N ASN A 103 2.59 1.00 -6.34
CA ASN A 103 3.99 1.26 -6.00
C ASN A 103 4.96 1.08 -7.19
N ARG A 104 4.62 0.22 -8.15
CA ARG A 104 5.43 0.05 -9.37
C ARG A 104 5.28 1.25 -10.30
N GLU A 105 4.05 1.70 -10.54
CA GLU A 105 3.77 2.86 -11.39
C GLU A 105 4.46 4.12 -10.86
N LYS A 106 4.40 4.36 -9.55
CA LYS A 106 5.09 5.50 -8.94
C LYS A 106 6.59 5.48 -9.21
N ARG A 107 7.24 4.32 -9.09
CA ARG A 107 8.69 4.18 -9.39
C ARG A 107 9.02 4.55 -10.82
N TRP A 108 8.19 4.11 -11.79
CA TRP A 108 8.38 4.46 -13.19
C TRP A 108 8.21 5.97 -13.41
N VAL A 109 7.18 6.59 -12.84
CA VAL A 109 6.97 8.04 -12.97
C VAL A 109 8.16 8.83 -12.42
N TYR A 110 8.70 8.45 -11.26
CA TYR A 110 9.89 9.10 -10.70
C TYR A 110 11.14 8.88 -11.56
N PHE A 111 11.33 7.66 -12.06
CA PHE A 111 12.45 7.32 -12.93
C PHE A 111 12.41 8.12 -14.24
N PHE A 112 11.26 8.16 -14.92
CA PHE A 112 11.09 8.93 -16.15
C PHE A 112 11.31 10.43 -15.92
N LYS A 113 10.76 11.01 -14.84
CA LYS A 113 10.98 12.43 -14.53
C LYS A 113 12.44 12.76 -14.25
N SER A 114 13.18 11.90 -13.54
CA SER A 114 14.56 12.18 -13.20
C SER A 114 15.54 11.97 -14.36
N VAL A 115 15.29 10.97 -15.22
CA VAL A 115 16.24 10.54 -16.24
C VAL A 115 15.95 11.19 -17.60
N PHE A 116 14.69 11.34 -18.00
CA PHE A 116 14.36 11.80 -19.35
C PHE A 116 14.39 13.32 -19.51
N ILE A 117 14.11 14.09 -18.45
CA ILE A 117 14.17 15.56 -18.51
C ILE A 117 15.56 16.05 -18.97
N PRO A 118 16.70 15.64 -18.36
CA PRO A 118 18.01 16.10 -18.80
C PRO A 118 18.37 15.63 -20.23
N ILE A 119 17.92 14.43 -20.64
CA ILE A 119 18.17 13.91 -22.00
C ILE A 119 17.45 14.75 -23.06
N ILE A 120 16.16 15.04 -22.84
CA ILE A 120 15.36 15.85 -23.78
C ILE A 120 15.93 17.27 -23.86
N VAL A 121 16.33 17.86 -22.73
CA VAL A 121 16.95 19.19 -22.69
C VAL A 121 18.27 19.20 -23.47
N ALA A 122 19.11 18.17 -23.31
CA ALA A 122 20.38 18.07 -24.03
C ALA A 122 20.17 18.00 -25.55
N ILE A 123 19.28 17.12 -26.03
CA ILE A 123 18.97 16.98 -27.46
C ILE A 123 18.45 18.30 -28.04
N THR A 124 17.51 18.94 -27.34
CA THR A 124 16.92 20.22 -27.79
C THR A 124 17.99 21.31 -27.87
N THR A 125 18.87 21.38 -26.86
CA THR A 125 19.98 22.34 -26.83
C THR A 125 20.92 22.10 -27.99
N THR A 126 21.32 20.84 -28.26
CA THR A 126 22.20 20.51 -29.39
C THR A 126 21.58 20.91 -30.73
N VAL A 127 20.30 20.61 -30.97
CA VAL A 127 19.62 21.00 -32.22
C VAL A 127 19.60 22.52 -32.39
N ILE A 128 19.28 23.27 -31.33
CA ILE A 128 19.26 24.73 -31.37
C ILE A 128 20.66 25.29 -31.61
N THR A 129 21.66 24.78 -30.91
CA THR A 129 23.07 25.18 -31.07
C THR A 129 23.54 24.92 -32.49
N THR A 130 23.27 23.74 -33.06
CA THR A 130 23.64 23.41 -34.44
C THR A 130 22.91 24.29 -35.46
N MET A 131 21.65 24.69 -35.22
CA MET A 131 20.92 25.60 -36.11
C MET A 131 21.31 27.08 -35.98
N LEU A 132 21.91 27.49 -34.86
CA LEU A 132 22.37 28.87 -34.66
C LEU A 132 23.82 29.08 -35.09
N LEU A 133 24.65 28.03 -35.04
CA LEU A 133 26.07 28.08 -35.38
C LEU A 133 26.41 27.51 -36.77
N GLY A 134 25.51 26.74 -37.37
CA GLY A 134 25.59 26.31 -38.76
C GLY A 134 24.76 27.22 -39.66
#